data_AF-A0A8T5DDR0-F1
#
_entry.id   AF-A0A8T5DDR0-F1
#
_cell.length_a   1.000
_cell.length_b   1.000
_cell.length_c   1.000
_cell.angle_alpha   90.00
_cell.angle_beta   90.00
_cell.angle_gamma   90.00
#
_symmetry.space_group_name_H-M   'P 1'
#
loop_
_entity.id
_entity.type
_entity.pdbx_description
1 polymer ?
#
loop_
_entity_poly.entity_id
_entity_poly.type
_entity_poly.pdbx_seq_one_letter_code
_entity_poly.pdbx_strand_id
1 'polypeptide(L)' 'MSQERVSEIRIALLDLESKIRPLQWDSNRNQINPFKKIELGRLNEQKNLLNKELNELEKP' A
#
# COMPACT_ATOMS: atom_id res chain seq x y z
N MET A 1 0.11 21.68 -9.66
CA MET A 1 1.23 20.78 -9.29
C MET A 1 0.95 19.98 -8.00
N SER A 2 0.51 20.57 -6.87
CA SER A 2 0.32 19.79 -5.61
C SER A 2 -0.92 18.87 -5.60
N GLN A 3 -2.09 19.31 -6.10
CA GLN A 3 -3.33 18.52 -6.00
C GLN A 3 -3.41 17.28 -6.92
N GLU A 4 -2.83 17.36 -8.12
CA GLU A 4 -2.81 16.23 -9.06
C GLU A 4 -1.97 15.08 -8.51
N ARG A 5 -0.77 15.39 -7.98
CA ARG A 5 0.10 14.39 -7.38
C ARG A 5 -0.51 13.74 -6.15
N VAL A 6 -1.17 14.51 -5.29
CA VAL A 6 -1.94 13.99 -4.14
C VAL A 6 -3.03 13.02 -4.59
N SER A 7 -3.74 13.36 -5.67
CA SER A 7 -4.81 12.50 -6.22
C SER A 7 -4.24 11.20 -6.79
N GLU A 8 -3.13 11.26 -7.53
CA GLU A 8 -2.42 10.07 -8.04
C GLU A 8 -1.97 9.15 -6.91
N ILE A 9 -1.37 9.70 -5.85
CA ILE A 9 -0.90 8.91 -4.71
C ILE A 9 -2.08 8.23 -4.00
N ARG A 10 -3.22 8.92 -3.84
CA ARG A 10 -4.43 8.35 -3.24
C ARG A 10 -5.01 7.21 -4.08
N ILE A 11 -5.01 7.34 -5.41
CA ILE A 11 -5.43 6.26 -6.33
C ILE A 11 -4.48 5.06 -6.20
N ALA A 12 -3.18 5.30 -6.21
CA ALA A 12 -2.18 4.24 -6.06
C ALA A 12 -2.28 3.52 -4.71
N LEU A 13 -2.58 4.24 -3.62
CA LEU A 13 -2.83 3.67 -2.30
C LEU A 13 -4.07 2.76 -2.30
N LEU A 14 -5.16 3.18 -2.95
CA LEU A 14 -6.38 2.37 -3.12
C LEU A 14 -6.09 1.07 -3.87
N ASP A 15 -5.32 1.15 -4.96
CA ASP A 15 -4.91 -0.01 -5.74
C ASP A 15 -4.03 -0.96 -4.92
N LEU A 16 -3.08 -0.43 -4.14
CA LEU A 16 -2.26 -1.24 -3.24
C LEU A 16 -3.12 -1.93 -2.17
N GLU A 17 -4.10 -1.24 -1.59
CA GLU A 17 -5.00 -1.84 -0.60
C GLU A 17 -5.85 -2.97 -1.19
N SER A 18 -6.25 -2.87 -2.46
CA SER A 18 -6.97 -3.94 -3.14
C SER A 18 -6.13 -5.22 -3.25
N LYS A 19 -4.81 -5.09 -3.42
CA LYS A 19 -3.86 -6.20 -3.52
C LYS A 19 -3.44 -6.74 -2.16
N ILE A 20 -3.30 -5.86 -1.17
CA ILE A 20 -2.87 -6.22 0.19
C ILE A 20 -3.96 -6.99 0.94
N ARG A 21 -5.22 -6.55 0.86
CA ARG A 21 -6.34 -7.15 1.61
C ARG A 21 -6.47 -8.68 1.45
N PRO A 22 -6.49 -9.27 0.24
CA PRO A 22 -6.58 -10.72 0.10
C PRO A 22 -5.34 -11.44 0.67
N LEU A 23 -4.15 -10.87 0.52
CA LEU A 23 -2.93 -11.45 1.09
C LEU A 23 -2.92 -11.38 2.62
N GLN A 24 -3.40 -10.28 3.21
CA GLN A 24 -3.59 -10.17 4.66
C GLN A 24 -4.61 -11.17 5.18
N TRP A 25 -5.71 -11.37 4.45
CA TRP A 25 -6.71 -12.38 4.78
C TRP A 25 -6.10 -13.79 4.80
N ASP A 26 -5.35 -14.16 3.75
CA ASP A 26 -4.61 -15.43 3.69
C ASP A 26 -3.62 -15.54 4.86
N SER A 27 -2.90 -14.46 5.17
CA SER A 27 -1.90 -14.43 6.26
C SER A 27 -2.53 -14.61 7.63
N ASN A 28 -3.65 -13.95 7.90
CA ASN A 28 -4.36 -14.04 9.18
C ASN A 28 -4.90 -15.45 9.45
N ARG A 29 -5.15 -16.23 8.40
CA ARG A 29 -5.60 -17.63 8.48
C ARG A 29 -4.44 -18.62 8.46
N ASN A 30 -3.18 -18.16 8.48
CA ASN A 30 -1.98 -18.97 8.28
C ASN A 30 -2.00 -19.79 6.96
N GLN A 31 -2.70 -19.29 5.95
CA GLN A 31 -2.84 -19.91 4.62
C GLN A 31 -1.95 -19.24 3.57
N ILE A 32 -1.19 -18.21 3.96
CA ILE A 32 -0.28 -17.52 3.07
C ILE A 32 0.98 -18.35 2.79
N ASN A 33 1.31 -18.50 1.52
CA ASN A 33 2.55 -19.16 1.13
C ASN A 33 3.77 -18.21 1.26
N PRO A 34 5.01 -18.73 1.31
CA PRO A 34 6.21 -17.91 1.49
C PRO A 34 6.37 -16.80 0.43
N PHE A 35 6.04 -17.09 -0.83
CA PHE A 35 6.12 -16.12 -1.93
C PHE A 35 5.15 -14.95 -1.74
N LYS A 36 3.88 -15.25 -1.47
CA LYS A 36 2.83 -14.28 -1.15
C LYS A 36 3.16 -13.46 0.10
N LYS A 37 3.84 -14.05 1.08
CA LYS A 37 4.27 -13.36 2.30
C LYS A 37 5.35 -12.31 1.99
N ILE A 38 6.31 -12.64 1.12
CA ILE A 38 7.31 -11.68 0.63
C ILE A 38 6.61 -10.56 -0.14
N GLU A 39 5.70 -10.90 -1.05
CA GLU A 39 4.94 -9.91 -1.82
C GLU A 39 4.09 -9.00 -0.92
N LEU A 40 3.42 -9.56 0.10
CA LEU A 40 2.70 -8.79 1.10
C LEU A 40 3.63 -7.81 1.85
N GLY A 41 4.86 -8.23 2.18
CA GLY A 41 5.88 -7.36 2.75
C GLY A 41 6.21 -6.19 1.82
N ARG A 42 6.52 -6.49 0.56
CA ARG A 42 6.84 -5.50 -0.48
C ARG A 42 5.72 -4.49 -0.70
N LEU A 43 4.47 -4.96 -0.78
CA LEU A 43 3.30 -4.12 -0.96
C LEU A 43 3.05 -3.21 0.25
N ASN A 44 3.25 -3.71 1.47
CA ASN A 44 3.15 -2.88 2.68
C ASN A 44 4.25 -1.82 2.75
N GLU A 45 5.48 -2.15 2.34
CA GLU A 45 6.57 -1.16 2.24
C GLU A 45 6.23 -0.06 1.22
N GLN A 46 5.75 -0.43 0.03
CA GLN A 46 5.31 0.53 -0.98
C GLN A 46 4.17 1.42 -0.47
N LYS A 47 3.17 0.83 0.22
CA LYS A 47 2.08 1.58 0.85
C LYS A 47 2.62 2.59 1.87
N ASN A 48 3.58 2.18 2.70
CA ASN A 48 4.19 3.04 3.70
C ASN A 48 4.98 4.19 3.07
N LEU A 49 5.69 3.94 1.96
CA LEU A 49 6.40 5.00 1.22
C LEU A 49 5.42 6.02 0.63
N LEU A 50 4.36 5.57 -0.03
CA LEU A 50 3.34 6.47 -0.59
C LEU A 50 2.60 7.26 0.49
N ASN A 51 2.31 6.65 1.64
CA ASN A 51 1.74 7.37 2.78
C ASN A 51 2.69 8.43 3.34
N LYS A 52 4.01 8.18 3.36
CA LYS A 52 5.00 9.20 3.75
C LYS A 52 5.03 10.34 2.75
N GLU A 53 5.08 10.05 1.45
CA GLU A 53 5.04 11.05 0.38
C GLU A 53 3.76 11.90 0.47
N LEU A 54 2.60 11.25 0.68
CA LEU A 54 1.32 11.94 0.85
C LEU A 54 1.34 12.88 2.04
N ASN A 55 1.80 12.40 3.20
CA ASN A 55 1.91 13.21 4.42
C ASN A 55 2.89 14.38 4.27
N GLU A 56 3.95 14.24 3.48
CA GLU A 56 4.88 15.34 3.19
C GLU A 56 4.26 16.40 2.28
N LEU A 57 3.46 15.98 1.30
CA LEU A 57 2.76 16.88 0.38
C LEU A 57 1.55 17.58 1.01
N GLU A 58 0.93 16.98 2.01
CA GLU A 58 -0.21 17.54 2.76
C GLU A 58 0.20 18.34 3.99
N LYS A 59 1.50 18.39 4.32
CA LYS A 59 2.00 19.27 5.40
C LYS A 59 1.79 20.74 5.00
N PRO A 60 1.24 21.56 5.92
CA PRO A 60 0.98 22.98 5.67
C PRO A 60 2.25 23.83 5.57
#